data_AF-A0A437PHL2-F1
#
_entry.id   AF-A0A437PHL2-F1
#
_cell.length_a   1.000
_cell.length_b   1.000
_cell.length_c   1.000
_cell.angle_alpha   90.00
_cell.angle_beta   90.00
_cell.angle_gamma   90.00
#
_symmetry.space_group_name_H-M   'P 1'
#
loop_
_entity.id
_entity.type
_entity.pdbx_description
1 polymer ?
#
loop_
_entity_poly.entity_id
_entity_poly.type
_entity_poly.pdbx_seq_one_letter_code
_entity_poly.pdbx_strand_id
1 'polypeptide(L)'
;MSALAPPRPAHPAGPYSAHRLFEWAMAVMMLLVALTLAVPGDALERASLRPVAALGFGEEEMALFFGAVGTLRTAALVLNGHINNGVARPNGANIRAACSGFGAVIMGQLTLALVVDALSADAPSFVIPVFGTLTVFEAISCYVARRDAVARRRPVVPKAR
;
A
#
# COMPACT_ATOMS: atom_id res chain seq x y z
N MET A 1 43.45 19.11 8.32
CA MET A 1 42.69 18.16 7.47
C MET A 1 41.86 17.30 8.40
N SER A 2 40.56 17.59 8.51
CA SER A 2 39.64 16.86 9.40
C SER A 2 39.32 15.51 8.76
N ALA A 3 39.65 14.41 9.45
CA ALA A 3 39.20 13.08 9.07
C ALA A 3 37.67 13.05 9.11
N LEU A 4 37.03 12.80 7.96
CA LEU A 4 35.60 12.53 7.91
C LEU A 4 35.32 11.31 8.79
N ALA A 5 34.50 11.51 9.82
CA ALA A 5 33.99 10.44 10.64
C ALA A 5 33.38 9.34 9.74
N PRO A 6 33.52 8.05 10.11
CA PRO A 6 32.91 6.97 9.35
C PRO A 6 31.40 7.24 9.24
N PRO A 7 30.78 6.98 8.07
CA PRO A 7 29.35 7.18 7.90
C PRO A 7 28.62 6.46 9.04
N ARG A 8 27.77 7.19 9.77
CA ARG A 8 26.91 6.63 10.82
C ARG A 8 26.27 5.36 10.26
N PRO A 9 26.14 4.28 11.05
CA PRO A 9 25.45 3.09 10.58
C PRO A 9 24.09 3.52 10.04
N ALA A 10 23.91 3.37 8.72
CA ALA A 10 22.64 3.62 8.08
C ALA A 10 21.64 2.73 8.84
N HIS A 11 20.61 3.35 9.43
CA HIS A 11 19.62 2.64 10.22
C HIS A 11 19.25 1.35 9.48
N PRO A 12 19.23 0.16 10.10
CA PRO A 12 19.05 -1.11 9.37
C PRO A 12 17.76 -1.12 8.51
N ALA A 13 16.77 -0.32 8.91
CA ALA A 13 15.57 -0.04 8.10
C ALA A 13 15.77 0.86 6.88
N GLY A 14 16.72 1.79 6.93
CA GLY A 14 16.93 2.87 5.96
C GLY A 14 16.82 2.45 4.50
N PRO A 15 17.56 1.45 4.00
CA PRO A 15 17.47 1.06 2.59
C PRO A 15 16.16 0.35 2.23
N TYR A 16 15.52 -0.34 3.18
CA TYR A 16 14.35 -1.18 2.92
C TYR A 16 13.01 -0.51 3.21
N SER A 17 12.98 0.56 3.99
CA SER A 17 11.78 1.36 4.26
C SER A 17 11.85 2.78 3.68
N ALA A 18 13.03 3.40 3.51
CA ALA A 18 13.13 4.77 2.99
C ALA A 18 13.03 4.86 1.45
N HIS A 19 13.31 3.78 0.71
CA HIS A 19 13.15 3.74 -0.76
C HIS A 19 11.76 3.27 -1.20
N ARG A 20 10.77 3.26 -0.29
CA ARG A 20 9.41 2.74 -0.55
C ARG A 20 8.34 3.81 -0.31
N LEU A 21 8.61 5.03 -0.76
CA LEU A 21 7.76 6.19 -0.54
C LEU A 21 6.30 5.93 -0.92
N PHE A 22 6.06 5.28 -2.06
CA PHE A 22 4.70 5.00 -2.52
C PHE A 22 3.96 4.00 -1.61
N GLU A 23 4.64 2.96 -1.13
CA GLU A 23 4.02 1.99 -0.22
C GLU A 23 3.66 2.64 1.12
N TRP A 24 4.49 3.58 1.60
CA TRP A 24 4.19 4.41 2.77
C TRP A 24 3.03 5.38 2.50
N ALA A 25 3.03 6.07 1.36
CA ALA A 25 1.96 6.97 0.98
C ALA A 25 0.61 6.25 0.93
N MET A 26 0.57 5.04 0.36
CA MET A 26 -0.64 4.22 0.35
C MET A 26 -1.05 3.73 1.74
N ALA A 27 -0.09 3.32 2.58
CA ALA A 27 -0.39 2.93 3.96
C ALA A 27 -1.02 4.08 4.75
N VAL A 28 -0.42 5.26 4.66
CA VAL A 28 -0.91 6.49 5.31
C VAL A 28 -2.26 6.88 4.74
N MET A 29 -2.43 6.88 3.41
CA MET A 29 -3.71 7.19 2.78
C MET A 29 -4.82 6.25 3.25
N MET A 30 -4.57 4.93 3.32
CA MET A 30 -5.56 3.97 3.84
C MET A 30 -5.91 4.24 5.30
N LEU A 31 -4.95 4.59 6.14
CA LEU A 31 -5.22 4.97 7.53
C LEU A 31 -6.01 6.29 7.62
N LEU A 32 -5.71 7.28 6.79
CA LEU A 32 -6.44 8.55 6.75
C LEU A 32 -7.87 8.36 6.23
N VAL A 33 -8.08 7.51 5.22
CA VAL A 33 -9.42 7.13 4.74
C VAL A 33 -10.19 6.43 5.86
N ALA A 34 -9.56 5.49 6.57
CA ALA A 34 -10.18 4.80 7.70
C ALA A 34 -10.60 5.78 8.82
N LEU A 35 -9.71 6.70 9.19
CA LEU A 35 -10.01 7.74 10.18
C LEU A 35 -11.13 8.66 9.71
N THR A 36 -11.16 9.00 8.42
CA THR A 36 -12.19 9.88 7.83
C THR A 36 -13.56 9.22 7.88
N LEU A 37 -13.64 7.93 7.51
CA LEU A 37 -14.87 7.15 7.56
C LEU A 37 -15.31 6.81 9.00
N ALA A 38 -14.39 6.83 9.97
CA ALA A 38 -14.72 6.64 11.38
C ALA A 38 -15.30 7.90 12.06
N VAL A 39 -15.18 9.08 11.42
CA VAL A 39 -15.81 10.30 11.93
C VAL A 39 -17.30 10.25 11.58
N PRO A 40 -18.21 10.43 12.55
CA PRO A 40 -19.65 10.41 12.28
C PRO A 40 -20.03 11.55 11.32
N GLY A 41 -20.59 11.17 10.16
CA GLY A 41 -21.05 12.07 9.13
C GLY A 41 -21.19 11.33 7.82
N ASP A 42 -22.04 11.82 6.92
CA ASP A 42 -22.35 11.17 5.64
C ASP A 42 -21.21 11.37 4.62
N ALA A 43 -20.06 10.76 4.90
CA ALA A 43 -18.84 10.87 4.10
C ALA A 43 -19.02 10.17 2.75
N LEU A 44 -19.81 9.09 2.69
CA LEU A 44 -20.16 8.36 1.48
C LEU A 44 -21.19 9.09 0.62
N GLU A 45 -22.15 9.83 1.21
CA GLU A 45 -23.15 10.59 0.43
C GLU A 45 -22.53 11.72 -0.41
N ARG A 46 -21.38 12.26 0.02
CA ARG A 46 -20.71 13.39 -0.64
C ARG A 46 -19.53 12.99 -1.54
N ALA A 47 -19.13 11.71 -1.52
CA ALA A 47 -17.93 11.24 -2.19
C ALA A 47 -18.23 10.32 -3.37
N SER A 48 -17.23 10.15 -4.23
CA SER A 48 -17.16 9.19 -5.35
C SER A 48 -17.35 7.70 -4.95
N LEU A 49 -17.72 7.42 -3.70
CA LEU A 49 -17.87 6.10 -3.11
C LEU A 49 -19.35 5.68 -2.94
N ARG A 50 -20.31 6.56 -3.30
CA ARG A 50 -21.74 6.22 -3.33
C ARG A 50 -22.07 4.90 -4.07
N PRO A 51 -21.41 4.56 -5.21
CA PRO A 51 -21.62 3.26 -5.85
C PRO A 51 -21.17 2.06 -5.00
N VAL A 52 -20.19 2.25 -4.11
CA VAL A 52 -19.67 1.20 -3.21
C VAL A 52 -20.62 0.98 -2.04
N ALA A 53 -21.16 2.07 -1.49
CA ALA A 53 -22.20 2.02 -0.46
C ALA A 53 -23.43 1.24 -0.95
N ALA A 54 -23.81 1.45 -2.22
CA ALA A 54 -24.92 0.73 -2.85
C ALA A 54 -24.70 -0.78 -3.01
N LEU A 55 -23.45 -1.26 -2.93
CA LEU A 55 -23.10 -2.69 -2.96
C LEU A 55 -23.14 -3.34 -1.57
N GLY A 56 -23.56 -2.63 -0.53
CA GLY A 56 -23.73 -3.16 0.83
C GLY A 56 -22.50 -3.05 1.73
N PHE A 57 -21.49 -2.25 1.35
CA PHE A 57 -20.37 -1.91 2.22
C PHE A 57 -20.62 -0.54 2.85
N GLY A 58 -21.01 -0.53 4.13
CA GLY A 58 -21.21 0.70 4.89
C GLY A 58 -19.89 1.38 5.28
N GLU A 59 -20.00 2.58 5.83
CA GLU A 59 -18.85 3.38 6.28
C GLU A 59 -18.00 2.66 7.33
N GLU A 60 -18.66 1.96 8.26
CA GLU A 60 -18.00 1.23 9.33
C GLU A 60 -17.16 0.07 8.81
N GLU A 61 -17.71 -0.72 7.88
CA GLU A 61 -17.00 -1.85 7.26
C GLU A 61 -15.82 -1.36 6.42
N MET A 62 -16.00 -0.27 5.67
CA MET A 62 -14.93 0.35 4.90
C MET A 62 -13.85 0.92 5.82
N ALA A 63 -14.22 1.60 6.91
CA ALA A 63 -13.29 2.13 7.90
C ALA A 63 -12.45 1.03 8.54
N LEU A 64 -13.10 -0.05 8.99
CA LEU A 64 -12.44 -1.23 9.56
C LEU A 64 -11.49 -1.88 8.56
N PHE A 65 -11.94 -2.05 7.31
CA PHE A 65 -11.13 -2.64 6.25
C PHE A 65 -9.86 -1.82 5.96
N PHE A 66 -10.03 -0.52 5.65
CA PHE A 66 -8.90 0.36 5.34
C PHE A 66 -7.97 0.52 6.54
N GLY A 67 -8.52 0.56 7.75
CA GLY A 67 -7.74 0.62 8.99
C GLY A 67 -6.91 -0.64 9.21
N ALA A 68 -7.51 -1.82 9.07
CA ALA A 68 -6.82 -3.09 9.21
C ALA A 68 -5.71 -3.28 8.17
N VAL A 69 -6.00 -3.01 6.89
CA VAL A 69 -5.01 -3.14 5.80
C VAL A 69 -3.90 -2.10 5.94
N GLY A 70 -4.23 -0.84 6.24
CA GLY A 70 -3.26 0.23 6.46
C GLY A 70 -2.33 -0.07 7.64
N THR A 71 -2.87 -0.60 8.73
CA THR A 71 -2.10 -1.00 9.92
C THR A 71 -1.19 -2.20 9.60
N LEU A 72 -1.73 -3.25 8.98
CA LEU A 72 -0.97 -4.45 8.60
C LEU A 72 0.18 -4.09 7.64
N ARG A 73 -0.08 -3.23 6.67
CA ARG A 73 0.93 -2.72 5.73
C ARG A 73 2.00 -1.90 6.44
N THR A 74 1.61 -0.99 7.33
CA THR A 74 2.55 -0.17 8.12
C THR A 74 3.44 -1.06 8.98
N ALA A 75 2.85 -2.01 9.70
CA ALA A 75 3.58 -3.00 10.47
C ALA A 75 4.54 -3.78 9.55
N ALA A 76 4.10 -4.23 8.38
CA ALA A 76 4.96 -4.93 7.44
C ALA A 76 6.09 -4.05 6.89
N LEU A 77 5.89 -2.76 6.63
CA LEU A 77 6.95 -1.83 6.19
C LEU A 77 7.98 -1.61 7.29
N VAL A 78 7.54 -1.36 8.53
CA VAL A 78 8.40 -1.21 9.71
C VAL A 78 9.20 -2.48 9.96
N LEU A 79 8.51 -3.62 9.95
CA LEU A 79 9.11 -4.93 10.13
C LEU A 79 10.13 -5.20 9.02
N ASN A 80 9.80 -5.03 7.73
CA ASN A 80 10.78 -5.22 6.65
C ASN A 80 11.99 -4.28 6.72
N GLY A 81 11.84 -3.11 7.32
CA GLY A 81 12.94 -2.23 7.67
C GLY A 81 13.85 -2.86 8.74
N HIS A 82 13.29 -3.27 9.87
CA HIS A 82 14.09 -3.79 11.00
C HIS A 82 14.62 -5.22 10.78
N ILE A 83 13.99 -6.00 9.90
CA ILE A 83 14.18 -7.46 9.75
C ILE A 83 15.39 -7.86 8.91
N ASN A 84 16.16 -6.90 8.38
CA ASN A 84 17.46 -7.20 7.78
C ASN A 84 18.51 -7.74 8.79
N ASN A 85 18.12 -7.93 10.06
CA ASN A 85 18.87 -8.56 11.14
C ASN A 85 18.54 -10.07 11.36
N GLY A 86 17.87 -10.75 10.43
CA GLY A 86 17.75 -12.23 10.43
C GLY A 86 16.61 -12.85 11.25
N VAL A 87 15.74 -12.05 11.87
CA VAL A 87 14.68 -12.55 12.78
C VAL A 87 13.38 -12.94 12.08
N ALA A 88 13.05 -12.35 10.93
CA ALA A 88 11.91 -12.80 10.14
C ALA A 88 12.31 -13.23 8.73
N ARG A 89 12.03 -14.50 8.46
CA ARG A 89 11.96 -15.15 7.15
C ARG A 89 11.14 -14.30 6.14
N PRO A 90 11.14 -14.60 4.82
CA PRO A 90 10.50 -13.84 3.71
C PRO A 90 9.02 -13.39 3.88
N ASN A 91 8.38 -13.66 5.01
CA ASN A 91 7.01 -13.31 5.38
C ASN A 91 6.73 -11.81 5.25
N GLY A 92 7.63 -10.92 5.67
CA GLY A 92 7.37 -9.48 5.59
C GLY A 92 7.16 -8.99 4.14
N ALA A 93 7.95 -9.47 3.19
CA ALA A 93 7.83 -9.07 1.78
C ALA A 93 6.56 -9.67 1.14
N ASN A 94 6.17 -10.89 1.53
CA ASN A 94 4.92 -11.50 1.07
C ASN A 94 3.68 -10.78 1.62
N ILE A 95 3.69 -10.35 2.90
CA ILE A 95 2.60 -9.57 3.48
C ILE A 95 2.44 -8.25 2.75
N ARG A 96 3.56 -7.54 2.45
CA ARG A 96 3.50 -6.31 1.64
C ARG A 96 2.94 -6.56 0.24
N ALA A 97 3.38 -7.62 -0.42
CA ALA A 97 2.85 -7.99 -1.73
C ALA A 97 1.34 -8.28 -1.67
N ALA A 98 0.87 -8.98 -0.64
CA ALA A 98 -0.55 -9.22 -0.42
C ALA A 98 -1.32 -7.91 -0.19
N CYS A 99 -0.85 -7.04 0.70
CA CYS A 99 -1.47 -5.73 0.96
C CYS A 99 -1.55 -4.87 -0.32
N SER A 100 -0.49 -4.85 -1.14
CA SER A 100 -0.49 -4.16 -2.43
C SER A 100 -1.36 -4.80 -3.48
N GLY A 101 -1.44 -6.13 -3.52
CA GLY A 101 -2.40 -6.84 -4.36
C GLY A 101 -3.84 -6.45 -4.02
N PHE A 102 -4.20 -6.48 -2.73
CA PHE A 102 -5.54 -6.05 -2.28
C PHE A 102 -5.80 -4.58 -2.57
N GLY A 103 -4.83 -3.70 -2.32
CA GLY A 103 -4.93 -2.27 -2.66
C GLY A 103 -5.17 -2.04 -4.16
N ALA A 104 -4.48 -2.76 -5.02
CA ALA A 104 -4.67 -2.69 -6.47
C ALA A 104 -6.06 -3.15 -6.90
N VAL A 105 -6.57 -4.26 -6.33
CA VAL A 105 -7.92 -4.76 -6.66
C VAL A 105 -8.98 -3.74 -6.27
N ILE A 106 -8.89 -3.17 -5.07
CA ILE A 106 -9.88 -2.21 -4.58
C ILE A 106 -9.87 -0.94 -5.41
N MET A 107 -8.71 -0.32 -5.59
CA MET A 107 -8.60 0.88 -6.41
C MET A 107 -9.03 0.60 -7.86
N GLY A 108 -8.75 -0.60 -8.37
CA GLY A 108 -9.17 -1.03 -9.70
C GLY A 108 -10.68 -1.17 -9.83
N GLN A 109 -11.34 -1.76 -8.83
CA GLN A 109 -12.80 -1.85 -8.77
C GLN A 109 -13.46 -0.47 -8.68
N LEU A 110 -12.93 0.43 -7.84
CA LEU A 110 -13.41 1.81 -7.74
C LEU A 110 -13.24 2.57 -9.06
N THR A 111 -12.08 2.41 -9.70
CA THR A 111 -11.82 3.01 -11.02
C THR A 111 -12.80 2.49 -12.05
N LEU A 112 -13.01 1.17 -12.10
CA LEU A 112 -13.92 0.54 -13.05
C LEU A 112 -15.37 0.97 -12.81
N ALA A 113 -15.81 1.03 -11.55
CA ALA A 113 -17.15 1.51 -11.21
C ALA A 113 -17.38 2.95 -11.70
N LEU A 114 -16.41 3.85 -11.49
CA LEU A 114 -16.49 5.22 -11.98
C LEU A 114 -16.43 5.32 -13.50
N VAL A 115 -15.69 4.44 -14.19
CA VAL A 115 -15.67 4.37 -15.65
C VAL A 115 -17.02 3.91 -16.19
N VAL A 116 -17.62 2.88 -15.58
CA VAL A 116 -18.96 2.39 -15.98
C VAL A 116 -20.01 3.48 -15.74
N ASP A 117 -19.97 4.15 -14.60
CA ASP A 117 -20.86 5.28 -14.29
C ASP A 117 -20.70 6.41 -15.32
N ALA A 118 -19.46 6.83 -15.60
CA ALA A 118 -19.17 7.86 -16.59
C ALA A 118 -19.70 7.52 -17.99
N LEU A 119 -19.60 6.26 -18.42
CA LEU A 119 -20.07 5.81 -19.74
C LEU A 119 -21.59 5.61 -19.79
N SER A 120 -22.23 5.28 -18.67
CA SER A 120 -23.67 5.00 -18.61
C SER A 120 -24.51 6.24 -18.34
N ALA A 121 -23.95 7.24 -17.64
CA ALA A 121 -24.64 8.47 -17.23
C ALA A 121 -24.06 9.75 -17.87
N ASP A 122 -23.09 9.64 -18.79
CA ASP A 122 -22.37 10.76 -19.41
C ASP A 122 -21.79 11.78 -18.41
N ALA A 123 -21.45 11.29 -17.21
CA ALA A 123 -20.97 12.10 -16.08
C ALA A 123 -19.53 11.71 -15.69
N PRO A 124 -18.50 12.09 -16.46
CA PRO A 124 -17.13 11.70 -16.18
C PRO A 124 -16.61 12.33 -14.88
N SER A 125 -16.13 11.48 -13.97
CA SER A 125 -15.52 11.92 -12.71
C SER A 125 -14.02 12.16 -12.86
N PHE A 126 -13.54 13.32 -12.38
CA PHE A 126 -12.10 13.62 -12.30
C PHE A 126 -11.33 12.66 -11.36
N VAL A 127 -12.05 11.86 -10.57
CA VAL A 127 -11.46 10.86 -9.66
C VAL A 127 -11.01 9.60 -10.40
N ILE A 128 -11.51 9.35 -11.62
CA ILE A 128 -11.11 8.19 -12.46
C ILE A 128 -9.59 8.13 -12.67
N PRO A 129 -8.90 9.17 -13.18
CA PRO A 129 -7.44 9.12 -13.37
C PRO A 129 -6.69 8.99 -12.04
N VAL A 130 -7.26 9.47 -10.93
CA VAL A 130 -6.65 9.35 -9.59
C VAL A 130 -6.66 7.89 -9.13
N PHE A 131 -7.83 7.25 -9.06
CA PHE A 131 -7.93 5.85 -8.66
C PHE A 131 -7.24 4.91 -9.66
N GLY A 132 -7.30 5.22 -10.96
CA GLY A 132 -6.59 4.45 -11.98
C GLY A 132 -5.08 4.48 -11.78
N THR A 133 -4.52 5.65 -11.47
CA THR A 133 -3.09 5.81 -11.18
C THR A 133 -2.70 5.08 -9.91
N LEU A 134 -3.50 5.18 -8.84
CA LEU A 134 -3.27 4.46 -7.58
C LEU A 134 -3.30 2.94 -7.78
N THR A 135 -4.21 2.44 -8.62
CA THR A 135 -4.29 1.03 -9.02
C THR A 135 -2.98 0.55 -9.65
N VAL A 136 -2.47 1.30 -10.63
CA VAL A 136 -1.24 0.95 -11.34
C VAL A 136 -0.04 0.93 -10.39
N PHE A 137 0.11 1.96 -9.55
CA PHE A 137 1.24 2.01 -8.62
C PHE A 137 1.14 0.97 -7.50
N GLU A 138 -0.07 0.56 -7.10
CA GLU A 138 -0.26 -0.58 -6.20
C GLU A 138 0.15 -1.91 -6.86
N ALA A 139 -0.18 -2.10 -8.14
CA ALA A 139 0.26 -3.27 -8.89
C ALA A 139 1.80 -3.31 -9.01
N ILE A 140 2.44 -2.16 -9.27
CA ILE A 140 3.91 -2.04 -9.28
C ILE A 140 4.49 -2.36 -7.89
N SER A 141 3.89 -1.82 -6.82
CA SER A 141 4.32 -2.07 -5.45
C SER A 141 4.20 -3.56 -5.08
N CYS A 142 3.12 -4.21 -5.52
CA CYS A 142 2.93 -5.66 -5.38
C CYS A 142 4.04 -6.43 -6.09
N TYR A 143 4.32 -6.08 -7.36
CA TYR A 143 5.37 -6.71 -8.16
C TYR A 143 6.75 -6.56 -7.51
N VAL A 144 7.11 -5.35 -7.06
CA VAL A 144 8.39 -5.08 -6.38
C VAL A 144 8.48 -5.89 -5.09
N ALA A 145 7.45 -5.85 -4.24
CA ALA A 145 7.41 -6.62 -3.00
C ALA A 145 7.54 -8.13 -3.24
N ARG A 146 6.93 -8.63 -4.31
CA ARG A 146 7.05 -10.04 -4.69
C ARG A 146 8.47 -10.40 -5.16
N ARG A 147 9.11 -9.54 -5.96
CA ARG A 147 10.52 -9.72 -6.34
C ARG A 147 11.44 -9.72 -5.14
N ASP A 148 11.21 -8.84 -4.17
CA ASP A 148 11.96 -8.82 -2.92
C ASP A 148 11.83 -10.14 -2.15
N ALA A 149 10.62 -10.70 -2.09
CA ALA A 149 10.38 -11.98 -1.45
C ALA A 149 11.12 -13.14 -2.14
N VAL A 150 11.19 -13.12 -3.47
CA VAL A 150 11.91 -14.13 -4.27
C VAL A 150 13.43 -13.96 -4.13
N ALA A 151 13.95 -12.74 -4.19
CA ALA A 151 15.37 -12.47 -4.01
C ALA A 151 15.88 -12.96 -2.65
N ARG A 152 15.08 -12.78 -1.60
CA ARG A 152 15.38 -13.24 -0.23
C ARG A 152 15.31 -14.76 -0.04
N ARG A 153 14.74 -15.52 -0.99
CA ARG A 153 14.70 -16.99 -0.95
C ARG A 153 15.91 -17.64 -1.62
N ARG A 154 16.69 -16.91 -2.43
CA ARG A 154 17.85 -17.48 -3.11
C ARG A 154 19.03 -17.59 -2.12
N PRO A 155 19.65 -18.77 -1.95
CA PRO A 155 20.88 -18.87 -1.16
C PRO A 155 21.98 -18.03 -1.81
N VAL A 156 22.70 -17.25 -1.01
CA VAL A 156 23.95 -16.64 -1.46
C VAL A 156 24.95 -17.77 -1.64
N VAL A 157 25.18 -18.19 -2.89
CA VAL A 157 26.30 -19.08 -3.20
C VAL A 157 27.58 -18.26 -2.95
N PRO A 158 28.45 -18.64 -2.00
CA PRO A 158 29.71 -17.96 -1.83
C PRO A 158 30.49 -18.12 -3.14
N LYS A 159 30.89 -17.01 -3.77
CA LYS A 159 31.89 -17.10 -4.83
C LYS A 159 33.17 -17.59 -4.15
N ALA A 160 33.54 -18.84 -4.40
CA ALA A 160 34.86 -19.36 -4.09
C ALA A 160 35.88 -18.41 -4.77
N ARG A 161 36.70 -17.77 -3.96
CA ARG A 161 37.92 -17.11 -4.41
C ARG A 161 39.04 -18.14 -4.46
#